data_AF-W2UHT8-F1
#
_entry.id   AF-W2UHT8-F1
#
_cell.length_a   1.000
_cell.length_b   1.000
_cell.length_c   1.000
_cell.angle_alpha   90.00
_cell.angle_beta   90.00
_cell.angle_gamma   90.00
#
_symmetry.space_group_name_H-M   'P 1'
#
loop_
_entity.id
_entity.type
_entity.pdbx_description
1 polymer ?
#
loop_
_entity_poly.entity_id
_entity_poly.type
_entity_poly.pdbx_seq_one_letter_code
_entity_poly.pdbx_strand_id
1 'polypeptide(L)'
;MANPMKYFRPLYPFLLGWALILYTSTFSYVGLVNGLGQLLLFALVVCLPIWRTERMSYVDIGWPWGLVLLGLISYWISDGHWLRSLVVSGVLVLIGLRMGMGALKMWRMGMLKKEFPRYQYQRGRWERDGKSNVQLALQVDAISQGLANASFLALPIFIIASNNSAELSIFEVIGLIIWLLAFAMETVADMQKLHFLKKMKKEGKQRQVCDVGLWRYCRHPNYFAEWMVWNGLVIAAIPSWLALQGSETTLVWVLLGFGLLFTSRMMYSTLVYVTGAVPSEHYSVQKRPGYAEYQQRTNRFFPGPRSFR
;
A
#
# COMPACT_ATOMS: atom_id res chain seq x y z
N MET A 1 12.75 28.88 14.92
CA MET A 1 11.47 28.16 14.70
C MET A 1 11.64 27.15 13.58
N ALA A 2 11.16 25.92 13.74
CA ALA A 2 11.23 24.91 12.69
C ALA A 2 10.36 25.35 11.48
N ASN A 3 10.91 25.33 10.26
CA ASN A 3 10.17 25.68 9.04
C ASN A 3 8.92 24.79 8.90
N PRO A 4 7.69 25.34 8.99
CA PRO A 4 6.45 24.55 8.97
C PRO A 4 6.28 23.77 7.66
N MET A 5 6.88 24.24 6.55
CA MET A 5 6.84 23.56 5.25
C MET A 5 7.37 22.13 5.32
N LYS A 6 8.32 21.83 6.22
CA LYS A 6 8.92 20.48 6.31
C LYS A 6 7.95 19.41 6.80
N TYR A 7 6.87 19.79 7.49
CA TYR A 7 5.83 18.84 7.89
C TYR A 7 5.05 18.36 6.67
N PHE A 8 4.68 19.29 5.78
CA PHE A 8 3.75 19.05 4.68
C PHE A 8 4.41 18.57 3.38
N ARG A 9 5.74 18.69 3.23
CA ARG A 9 6.49 18.16 2.07
C ARG A 9 6.10 16.74 1.63
N PRO A 10 5.87 15.77 2.53
CA PRO A 10 5.44 14.42 2.14
C PRO A 10 4.09 14.38 1.43
N LEU A 11 3.24 15.39 1.57
CA LEU A 11 1.92 15.45 0.94
C LEU A 11 1.97 15.84 -0.54
N TYR A 12 2.98 16.61 -0.95
CA TYR A 12 3.08 17.18 -2.29
C TYR A 12 2.94 16.17 -3.43
N PRO A 13 3.66 15.02 -3.45
CA PRO A 13 3.48 14.05 -4.53
C PRO A 13 2.04 13.54 -4.65
N PHE A 14 1.34 13.36 -3.54
CA PHE A 14 -0.03 12.85 -3.51
C PHE A 14 -1.03 13.93 -3.93
N LEU A 15 -0.83 15.17 -3.49
CA LEU A 15 -1.65 16.30 -3.91
C LEU A 15 -1.49 16.58 -5.40
N LEU A 16 -0.28 16.52 -5.94
CA LEU A 16 -0.03 16.66 -7.38
C LEU A 16 -0.66 15.51 -8.17
N GLY A 17 -0.55 14.27 -7.69
CA GLY A 17 -1.20 13.11 -8.32
C GLY A 17 -2.72 13.21 -8.30
N TRP A 18 -3.33 13.67 -7.21
CA TRP A 18 -4.78 13.88 -7.14
C TRP A 18 -5.22 15.06 -8.02
N ALA A 19 -4.46 16.16 -8.04
CA ALA A 19 -4.71 17.28 -8.94
C ALA A 19 -4.65 16.87 -10.42
N LEU A 20 -3.72 15.99 -10.79
CA LEU A 20 -3.67 15.42 -12.14
C LEU A 20 -4.96 14.66 -12.48
N ILE A 21 -5.44 13.80 -11.57
CA ILE A 21 -6.71 13.06 -11.77
C ILE A 21 -7.87 14.04 -11.94
N LEU A 22 -7.97 15.05 -11.08
CA LEU A 22 -9.03 16.06 -11.12
C LEU A 22 -8.98 16.93 -12.40
N TYR A 23 -7.79 17.07 -12.99
CA TYR A 23 -7.60 17.83 -14.23
C TYR A 23 -8.00 17.05 -15.48
N THR A 24 -8.08 15.72 -15.41
CA THR A 24 -8.50 14.89 -16.56
C THR A 24 -10.00 15.05 -16.83
N SER A 25 -10.38 15.05 -18.10
CA SER A 25 -11.80 15.03 -18.47
C SER A 25 -12.47 13.70 -18.09
N THR A 26 -11.71 12.61 -18.19
CA THR A 26 -12.18 11.24 -17.96
C THR A 26 -12.37 10.91 -16.48
N PHE A 27 -11.50 11.40 -15.59
CA PHE A 27 -11.45 10.97 -14.19
C PHE A 27 -11.81 12.04 -13.16
N SER A 28 -12.13 13.27 -13.58
CA SER A 28 -12.40 14.38 -12.66
C SER A 28 -13.50 14.05 -11.63
N TYR A 29 -14.66 13.54 -12.09
CA TYR A 29 -15.79 13.24 -11.23
C TYR A 29 -15.50 12.08 -10.27
N VAL A 30 -15.05 10.92 -10.79
CA VAL A 30 -14.70 9.75 -9.95
C VAL A 30 -13.55 10.07 -9.00
N GLY A 31 -12.58 10.88 -9.43
CA GLY A 31 -11.45 11.34 -8.63
C GLY A 31 -11.86 12.26 -7.49
N LEU A 32 -12.84 13.14 -7.71
CA LEU A 32 -13.40 13.99 -6.66
C LEU A 32 -14.15 13.16 -5.63
N VAL A 33 -15.06 12.28 -6.08
CA VAL A 33 -15.85 11.43 -5.19
C VAL A 33 -14.95 10.50 -4.37
N ASN A 34 -13.98 9.83 -5.00
CA ASN A 34 -13.00 9.02 -4.29
C ASN A 34 -12.20 9.86 -3.29
N GLY A 35 -11.66 10.99 -3.71
CA GLY A 35 -10.84 11.82 -2.82
C GLY A 35 -11.61 12.32 -1.60
N LEU A 36 -12.85 12.79 -1.75
CA LEU A 36 -13.74 13.14 -0.63
C LEU A 36 -14.04 11.92 0.26
N GLY A 37 -14.28 10.76 -0.35
CA GLY A 37 -14.47 9.50 0.38
C GLY A 37 -13.24 9.10 1.21
N GLN A 38 -12.03 9.19 0.64
CA GLN A 38 -10.79 8.93 1.36
C GLN A 38 -10.56 9.93 2.49
N LEU A 39 -10.82 11.23 2.25
CA LEU A 39 -10.71 12.26 3.30
C LEU A 39 -11.67 11.99 4.45
N LEU A 40 -12.94 11.64 4.17
CA LEU A 40 -13.93 11.31 5.19
C LEU A 40 -13.54 10.05 5.96
N LEU A 41 -13.17 8.97 5.25
CA LEU A 41 -12.72 7.72 5.85
C LEU A 41 -11.51 7.95 6.77
N PHE A 42 -10.48 8.64 6.28
CA PHE A 42 -9.28 8.90 7.06
C PHE A 42 -9.55 9.85 8.21
N ALA A 43 -10.39 10.88 8.04
CA ALA A 43 -10.78 11.77 9.13
C ALA A 43 -11.38 10.97 10.31
N LEU A 44 -12.35 10.10 10.03
CA LEU A 44 -13.11 9.39 11.06
C LEU A 44 -12.39 8.16 11.61
N VAL A 45 -11.75 7.35 10.76
CA VAL A 45 -11.18 6.04 11.13
C VAL A 45 -9.71 6.13 11.51
N VAL A 46 -9.00 7.18 11.08
CA VAL A 46 -7.55 7.30 11.25
C VAL A 46 -7.17 8.54 12.07
N CYS A 47 -7.40 9.73 11.52
CA CYS A 47 -6.95 11.00 12.08
C CYS A 47 -7.55 11.28 13.46
N LEU A 48 -8.87 11.10 13.61
CA LEU A 48 -9.55 11.30 14.89
C LEU A 48 -9.10 10.30 15.98
N PRO A 49 -9.02 8.99 15.72
CA PRO A 49 -8.41 8.04 16.66
C PRO A 49 -6.94 8.33 16.99
N ILE A 50 -6.12 8.68 15.99
CA ILE A 50 -4.73 9.11 16.20
C ILE A 50 -4.68 10.34 17.10
N TRP A 51 -5.58 11.31 16.88
CA TRP A 51 -5.58 12.54 17.66
C TRP A 51 -5.81 12.27 19.15
N ARG A 52 -6.70 11.32 19.47
CA ARG A 52 -7.02 10.93 20.85
C ARG A 52 -6.00 10.00 21.50
N THR A 53 -5.36 9.14 20.73
CA THR A 53 -4.55 8.02 21.27
C THR A 53 -3.06 8.16 21.00
N GLU A 54 -2.67 9.04 20.09
CA GLU A 54 -1.33 9.17 19.50
C GLU A 54 -0.79 7.86 18.88
N ARG A 55 -1.69 6.94 18.49
CA ARG A 55 -1.32 5.66 17.88
C ARG A 55 -1.45 5.70 16.37
N MET A 56 -0.33 5.84 15.66
CA MET A 56 -0.34 5.85 14.19
C MET A 56 -0.87 4.54 13.59
N SER A 57 -0.82 3.43 14.33
CA SER A 57 -1.33 2.11 13.91
C SER A 57 -2.78 2.07 13.41
N TYR A 58 -3.62 3.09 13.63
CA TYR A 58 -4.96 3.17 13.00
C TYR A 58 -4.90 3.30 11.46
N VAL A 59 -3.77 3.74 10.90
CA VAL A 59 -3.56 3.77 9.43
C VAL A 59 -3.66 2.37 8.82
N ASP A 60 -3.29 1.31 9.55
CA ASP A 60 -3.42 -0.09 9.12
C ASP A 60 -4.88 -0.51 8.92
N ILE A 61 -5.82 0.21 9.52
CA ILE A 61 -7.25 0.01 9.29
C ILE A 61 -7.68 0.88 8.10
N GLY A 62 -7.40 2.18 8.15
CA GLY A 62 -7.90 3.12 7.15
C GLY A 62 -7.39 2.85 5.73
N TRP A 63 -6.10 2.53 5.56
CA TRP A 63 -5.51 2.30 4.25
C TRP A 63 -6.17 1.16 3.46
N PRO A 64 -6.27 -0.08 3.98
CA PRO A 64 -6.90 -1.18 3.24
C PRO A 64 -8.42 -1.02 3.08
N TRP A 65 -9.11 -0.43 4.05
CA TRP A 65 -10.53 -0.08 3.89
C TRP A 65 -10.74 1.04 2.86
N GLY A 66 -9.74 1.91 2.67
CA GLY A 66 -9.71 2.88 1.59
C GLY A 66 -9.56 2.23 0.21
N LEU A 67 -8.88 1.09 0.09
CA LEU A 67 -8.87 0.30 -1.15
C LEU A 67 -10.22 -0.35 -1.45
N VAL A 68 -10.92 -0.85 -0.41
CA VAL A 68 -12.29 -1.36 -0.56
C VAL A 68 -13.20 -0.23 -1.06
N LEU A 69 -13.15 0.94 -0.42
CA LEU A 69 -13.91 2.11 -0.82
C LEU A 69 -13.60 2.54 -2.26
N LEU A 70 -12.31 2.59 -2.63
CA LEU A 70 -11.86 2.92 -3.98
C LEU A 70 -12.41 1.94 -5.03
N GLY A 71 -12.34 0.63 -4.77
CA GLY A 71 -12.89 -0.39 -5.67
C GLY A 71 -14.41 -0.24 -5.85
N LEU A 72 -15.14 0.00 -4.75
CA LEU A 72 -16.59 0.24 -4.80
C LEU A 72 -16.93 1.50 -5.59
N ILE A 73 -16.30 2.64 -5.27
CA ILE A 73 -16.52 3.91 -5.98
C ILE A 73 -16.21 3.75 -7.47
N SER A 74 -15.09 3.12 -7.80
CA SER A 74 -14.72 2.91 -9.20
C SER A 74 -15.74 2.05 -9.95
N TYR A 75 -16.32 1.03 -9.31
CA TYR A 75 -17.32 0.19 -9.99
C TYR A 75 -18.62 0.95 -10.28
N TRP A 76 -19.12 1.68 -9.28
CA TRP A 76 -20.40 2.38 -9.37
C TRP A 76 -20.38 3.62 -10.26
N ILE A 77 -19.21 4.24 -10.44
CA ILE A 77 -19.04 5.47 -11.23
C ILE A 77 -18.40 5.20 -12.59
N SER A 78 -17.77 4.05 -12.80
CA SER A 78 -17.14 3.72 -14.08
C SER A 78 -18.15 3.74 -15.23
N ASP A 79 -17.82 4.52 -16.25
CA ASP A 79 -18.52 4.57 -17.54
C ASP A 79 -17.92 3.60 -18.57
N GLY A 80 -17.08 2.66 -18.14
CA GLY A 80 -16.41 1.70 -19.03
C GLY A 80 -17.16 0.37 -19.16
N HIS A 81 -16.54 -0.60 -19.82
CA HIS A 81 -17.14 -1.92 -19.97
C HIS A 81 -17.32 -2.60 -18.60
N TRP A 82 -18.57 -2.95 -18.28
CA TRP A 82 -18.97 -3.42 -16.95
C TRP A 82 -18.12 -4.57 -16.42
N LEU A 83 -17.73 -5.54 -17.27
CA LEU A 83 -16.95 -6.70 -16.85
C LEU A 83 -15.54 -6.30 -16.46
N ARG A 84 -14.93 -5.37 -17.21
CA ARG A 84 -13.59 -4.87 -16.91
C ARG A 84 -13.62 -4.14 -15.56
N SER A 85 -14.57 -3.22 -15.41
CA SER A 85 -14.80 -2.49 -14.17
C SER A 85 -15.03 -3.43 -12.98
N LEU A 86 -15.92 -4.43 -13.13
CA LEU A 86 -16.19 -5.44 -12.10
C LEU A 86 -14.92 -6.21 -11.68
N VAL A 87 -14.13 -6.66 -12.66
CA VAL A 87 -12.91 -7.44 -12.40
C VAL A 87 -11.88 -6.61 -11.64
N VAL A 88 -11.56 -5.40 -12.11
CA VAL A 88 -10.52 -4.58 -11.48
C VAL A 88 -10.96 -4.03 -10.12
N SER A 89 -12.25 -3.69 -9.96
CA SER A 89 -12.81 -3.32 -8.66
C SER A 89 -12.84 -4.50 -7.70
N GLY A 90 -13.21 -5.69 -8.18
CA GLY A 90 -13.17 -6.93 -7.40
C GLY A 90 -11.77 -7.23 -6.88
N VAL A 91 -10.75 -7.07 -7.72
CA VAL A 91 -9.32 -7.19 -7.34
C VAL A 91 -9.00 -6.28 -6.14
N LEU A 92 -9.31 -4.98 -6.23
CA LEU A 92 -9.05 -4.01 -5.16
C LEU A 92 -9.82 -4.32 -3.87
N VAL A 93 -11.09 -4.70 -3.99
CA VAL A 93 -11.92 -5.09 -2.84
C VAL A 93 -11.33 -6.33 -2.16
N LEU A 94 -10.86 -7.33 -2.90
CA LEU A 94 -10.23 -8.53 -2.34
C LEU A 94 -8.93 -8.21 -1.58
N ILE A 95 -8.06 -7.37 -2.16
CA ILE A 95 -6.82 -6.92 -1.51
C ILE A 95 -7.16 -6.17 -0.21
N GLY A 96 -8.05 -5.18 -0.31
CA GLY A 96 -8.48 -4.35 0.82
C GLY A 96 -9.14 -5.16 1.94
N LEU A 97 -10.05 -6.09 1.61
CA LEU A 97 -10.72 -6.93 2.61
C LEU A 97 -9.75 -7.85 3.33
N ARG A 98 -8.80 -8.48 2.62
CA ARG A 98 -7.81 -9.38 3.23
C ARG A 98 -7.03 -8.67 4.35
N MET A 99 -6.51 -7.48 4.05
CA MET A 99 -5.73 -6.68 5.01
C MET A 99 -6.63 -6.01 6.06
N GLY A 100 -7.74 -5.41 5.63
CA GLY A 100 -8.66 -4.66 6.47
C GLY A 100 -9.33 -5.54 7.53
N MET A 101 -9.72 -6.77 7.18
CA MET A 101 -10.26 -7.72 8.15
C MET A 101 -9.20 -8.17 9.16
N GLY A 102 -7.96 -8.37 8.72
CA GLY A 102 -6.82 -8.63 9.60
C GLY A 102 -6.58 -7.49 10.59
N ALA A 103 -6.62 -6.25 10.10
CA ALA A 103 -6.44 -5.04 10.92
C ALA A 103 -7.58 -4.86 11.95
N LEU A 104 -8.83 -5.06 11.55
CA LEU A 104 -9.97 -5.02 12.48
C LEU A 104 -9.88 -6.11 13.54
N LYS A 105 -9.42 -7.31 13.19
CA LYS A 105 -9.16 -8.38 14.16
C LYS A 105 -8.09 -7.98 15.16
N MET A 106 -6.96 -7.42 14.70
CA MET A 106 -5.89 -6.92 15.58
C MET A 106 -6.39 -5.80 16.51
N TRP A 107 -7.22 -4.91 15.99
CA TRP A 107 -7.84 -3.84 16.78
C TRP A 107 -8.76 -4.39 17.88
N ARG A 108 -9.68 -5.32 17.55
CA ARG A 108 -10.54 -5.99 18.52
C ARG A 108 -9.77 -6.75 19.59
N MET A 109 -8.62 -7.33 19.23
CA MET A 109 -7.71 -7.99 20.17
C MET A 109 -6.90 -7.00 21.05
N GLY A 110 -7.10 -5.69 20.90
CA GLY A 110 -6.41 -4.65 21.66
C GLY A 110 -4.94 -4.46 21.27
N MET A 111 -4.49 -4.99 20.13
CA MET A 111 -3.09 -4.90 19.72
C MET A 111 -2.66 -3.46 19.41
N LEU A 112 -3.60 -2.61 18.96
CA LEU A 112 -3.36 -1.20 18.65
C LEU A 112 -3.23 -0.31 19.91
N LYS A 113 -3.45 -0.85 21.13
CA LYS A 113 -3.16 -0.12 22.38
C LYS A 113 -1.67 0.20 22.52
N LYS A 114 -0.81 -0.58 21.85
CA LYS A 114 0.64 -0.35 21.74
C LYS A 114 0.97 -0.02 20.29
N GLU A 115 1.89 0.91 20.10
CA GLU A 115 2.33 1.33 18.78
C GLU A 115 3.17 0.23 18.09
N PHE A 116 2.97 0.02 16.79
CA PHE A 116 3.81 -0.91 16.03
C PHE A 116 5.24 -0.39 15.85
N PRO A 117 6.25 -1.29 15.81
CA PRO A 117 7.66 -0.91 15.72
C PRO A 117 7.99 0.05 14.57
N ARG A 118 7.37 -0.13 13.39
CA ARG A 118 7.62 0.77 12.24
C ARG A 118 7.19 2.22 12.49
N TYR A 119 6.15 2.45 13.30
CA TYR A 119 5.71 3.80 13.67
C TYR A 119 6.52 4.38 14.83
N GLN A 120 7.09 3.52 15.69
CA GLN A 120 8.11 3.95 16.64
C GLN A 120 9.37 4.43 15.92
N TYR A 121 9.79 3.70 14.87
CA TYR A 121 10.90 4.10 14.01
C TYR A 121 10.63 5.44 13.31
N GLN A 122 9.38 5.65 12.88
CA GLN A 122 8.95 6.91 12.26
C GLN A 122 9.16 8.12 13.19
N ARG A 123 8.83 7.98 14.48
CA ARG A 123 9.03 9.06 15.46
C ARG A 123 10.51 9.49 15.54
N GLY A 124 11.44 8.54 15.51
CA GLY A 124 12.88 8.86 15.44
C GLY A 124 13.33 9.48 14.11
N ARG A 125 12.59 9.29 13.00
CA ARG A 125 12.84 10.06 11.75
C ARG A 125 12.41 11.51 11.91
N TRP A 126 11.23 11.74 12.46
CA TRP A 126 10.72 13.09 12.73
C TRP A 126 11.66 13.89 13.62
N GLU A 127 12.19 13.28 14.68
CA GLU A 127 13.18 13.91 15.57
C GLU A 127 14.44 14.35 14.81
N ARG A 128 15.00 13.47 13.96
CA ARG A 128 16.17 13.79 13.12
C ARG A 128 15.89 14.88 12.08
N ASP A 129 14.65 14.94 11.56
CA ASP A 129 14.19 16.00 10.67
C ASP A 129 13.83 17.30 11.43
N GLY A 130 14.00 17.31 12.77
CA GLY A 130 13.67 18.40 13.68
C GLY A 130 12.18 18.71 13.78
N LYS A 131 11.30 17.76 13.46
CA LYS A 131 9.84 17.90 13.59
C LYS A 131 9.46 17.76 15.07
N SER A 132 9.48 18.88 15.80
CA SER A 132 9.17 18.96 17.23
C SER A 132 7.68 18.79 17.56
N ASN A 133 6.76 19.14 16.66
CA ASN A 133 5.33 18.93 16.86
C ASN A 133 4.93 17.53 16.37
N VAL A 134 5.04 16.56 17.28
CA VAL A 134 4.74 15.15 17.02
C VAL A 134 3.30 14.94 16.58
N GLN A 135 2.35 15.68 17.18
CA GLN A 135 0.93 15.54 16.85
C GLN A 135 0.65 15.98 15.41
N LEU A 136 1.23 17.10 14.98
CA LEU A 136 1.14 17.52 13.58
C LEU A 136 1.79 16.51 12.64
N ALA A 137 2.98 15.99 12.99
CA ALA A 137 3.67 14.99 12.18
C ALA A 137 2.85 13.69 12.03
N LEU A 138 2.19 13.25 13.11
CA LEU A 138 1.26 12.12 13.10
C LEU A 138 0.10 12.35 12.13
N GLN A 139 -0.58 13.49 12.23
CA GLN A 139 -1.74 13.81 11.39
C GLN A 139 -1.35 13.92 9.91
N VAL A 140 -0.20 14.54 9.61
CA VAL A 140 0.28 14.70 8.25
C VAL A 140 0.69 13.35 7.64
N ASP A 141 1.48 12.54 8.34
CA ASP A 141 1.87 11.22 7.81
C ASP A 141 0.66 10.26 7.73
N ALA A 142 -0.35 10.41 8.61
CA ALA A 142 -1.59 9.65 8.56
C ALA A 142 -2.44 10.00 7.34
N ILE A 143 -2.74 11.29 7.12
CA ILE A 143 -3.57 11.71 5.98
C ILE A 143 -2.87 11.45 4.63
N SER A 144 -1.53 11.43 4.62
CA SER A 144 -0.75 11.10 3.42
C SER A 144 -1.08 9.71 2.85
N GLN A 145 -1.45 8.74 3.70
CA GLN A 145 -1.85 7.41 3.25
C GLN A 145 -3.24 7.39 2.63
N GLY A 146 -4.16 8.25 3.08
CA GLY A 146 -5.45 8.44 2.43
C GLY A 146 -5.30 9.17 1.09
N LEU A 147 -4.41 10.16 1.04
CA LEU A 147 -4.06 10.84 -0.21
C LEU A 147 -3.37 9.90 -1.21
N ALA A 148 -2.62 8.88 -0.75
CA ALA A 148 -2.11 7.84 -1.64
C ALA A 148 -3.26 7.08 -2.36
N ASN A 149 -4.31 6.71 -1.63
CA ASN A 149 -5.53 6.09 -2.18
C ASN A 149 -6.34 7.04 -3.07
N ALA A 150 -6.30 8.35 -2.81
CA ALA A 150 -6.96 9.37 -3.61
C ALA A 150 -6.21 9.72 -4.91
N SER A 151 -4.91 9.37 -4.99
CA SER A 151 -4.01 9.77 -6.06
C SER A 151 -3.49 8.57 -6.85
N PHE A 152 -2.20 8.27 -6.77
CA PHE A 152 -1.53 7.32 -7.65
C PHE A 152 -2.09 5.89 -7.53
N LEU A 153 -2.54 5.46 -6.34
CA LEU A 153 -3.16 4.13 -6.19
C LEU A 153 -4.53 4.03 -6.90
N ALA A 154 -5.19 5.17 -7.15
CA ALA A 154 -6.41 5.22 -7.94
C ALA A 154 -6.16 5.17 -9.46
N LEU A 155 -4.94 5.46 -9.94
CA LEU A 155 -4.68 5.56 -11.37
C LEU A 155 -4.88 4.23 -12.13
N PRO A 156 -4.28 3.08 -11.71
CA PRO A 156 -4.45 1.84 -12.46
C PRO A 156 -5.92 1.42 -12.54
N ILE A 157 -6.66 1.56 -11.45
CA ILE A 157 -8.07 1.20 -11.37
C ILE A 157 -8.93 2.10 -12.25
N PHE A 158 -8.79 3.42 -12.16
CA PHE A 158 -9.57 4.35 -12.97
C PHE A 158 -9.29 4.19 -14.47
N ILE A 159 -8.01 4.02 -14.83
CA ILE A 159 -7.60 3.81 -16.22
C ILE A 159 -8.17 2.49 -16.76
N ILE A 160 -8.05 1.38 -16.01
CA ILE A 160 -8.62 0.11 -16.45
C ILE A 160 -10.14 0.24 -16.57
N ALA A 161 -10.81 0.76 -15.54
CA ALA A 161 -12.27 0.82 -15.47
C ALA A 161 -12.91 1.80 -16.46
N SER A 162 -12.19 2.75 -17.06
CA SER A 162 -12.76 3.66 -18.08
C SER A 162 -12.78 3.09 -19.50
N ASN A 163 -12.12 1.97 -19.74
CA ASN A 163 -12.04 1.40 -21.09
C ASN A 163 -13.36 0.71 -21.46
N ASN A 164 -13.94 1.13 -22.58
CA ASN A 164 -15.21 0.65 -23.12
C ASN A 164 -15.11 -0.58 -24.02
N SER A 165 -13.91 -1.02 -24.40
CA SER A 165 -13.73 -2.19 -25.27
C SER A 165 -14.23 -3.47 -24.59
N ALA A 166 -15.01 -4.29 -25.28
CA ALA A 166 -15.37 -5.62 -24.77
C ALA A 166 -14.21 -6.62 -24.83
N GLU A 167 -13.20 -6.36 -25.67
CA GLU A 167 -12.06 -7.24 -25.88
C GLU A 167 -11.03 -7.11 -24.76
N LEU A 168 -10.50 -8.25 -24.29
CA LEU A 168 -9.43 -8.30 -23.32
C LEU A 168 -8.08 -8.37 -24.01
N SER A 169 -7.18 -7.47 -23.64
CA SER A 169 -5.80 -7.49 -24.12
C SER A 169 -4.97 -8.56 -23.40
N ILE A 170 -3.93 -9.06 -24.08
CA ILE A 170 -2.93 -9.95 -23.46
C ILE A 170 -2.26 -9.32 -22.23
N PHE A 171 -2.08 -7.99 -22.21
CA PHE A 171 -1.51 -7.29 -21.06
C PHE A 171 -2.43 -7.32 -19.83
N GLU A 172 -3.75 -7.24 -20.03
CA GLU A 172 -4.74 -7.40 -18.95
C GLU A 172 -4.66 -8.81 -18.36
N VAL A 173 -4.60 -9.83 -19.22
CA VAL A 173 -4.45 -11.23 -18.79
C VAL A 173 -3.16 -11.44 -18.01
N ILE A 174 -2.01 -10.97 -18.52
CA ILE A 174 -0.72 -11.07 -17.83
C ILE A 174 -0.77 -10.35 -16.48
N GLY A 175 -1.32 -9.14 -16.44
CA GLY A 175 -1.45 -8.36 -15.21
C GLY A 175 -2.31 -9.04 -14.15
N LEU A 176 -3.44 -9.63 -14.55
CA LEU A 176 -4.32 -10.40 -13.66
C LEU A 176 -3.68 -11.71 -13.17
N ILE A 177 -2.89 -12.41 -14.02
CA ILE A 177 -2.13 -13.59 -13.59
C ILE A 177 -1.06 -13.20 -12.56
N ILE A 178 -0.31 -12.13 -12.80
CA ILE A 178 0.69 -11.61 -11.86
C ILE A 178 0.01 -11.25 -10.53
N TRP A 179 -1.12 -10.55 -10.59
CA TRP A 179 -1.91 -10.23 -9.41
C TRP A 179 -2.34 -11.47 -8.63
N LEU A 180 -2.90 -12.48 -9.30
CA LEU A 180 -3.39 -13.70 -8.66
C LEU A 180 -2.26 -14.46 -7.96
N LEU A 181 -1.12 -14.61 -8.65
CA LEU A 181 0.08 -15.26 -8.09
C LEU A 181 0.64 -14.48 -6.90
N ALA A 182 0.66 -13.15 -7.00
CA ALA A 182 1.11 -12.28 -5.93
C ALA A 182 0.18 -12.37 -4.71
N PHE A 183 -1.14 -12.27 -4.90
CA PHE A 183 -2.13 -12.43 -3.84
C PHE A 183 -2.02 -13.79 -3.14
N ALA A 184 -1.81 -14.87 -3.91
CA ALA A 184 -1.56 -16.21 -3.36
C ALA A 184 -0.25 -16.27 -2.58
N MET A 185 0.85 -15.76 -3.13
CA MET A 185 2.16 -15.71 -2.45
C MET A 185 2.07 -14.95 -1.14
N GLU A 186 1.39 -13.81 -1.11
CA GLU A 186 1.21 -13.01 0.09
C GLU A 186 0.42 -13.77 1.16
N THR A 187 -0.70 -14.37 0.77
CA THR A 187 -1.54 -15.17 1.66
C THR A 187 -0.75 -16.32 2.27
N VAL A 188 0.04 -17.04 1.46
CA VAL A 188 0.92 -18.12 1.93
C VAL A 188 2.00 -17.59 2.87
N ALA A 189 2.64 -16.47 2.56
CA ALA A 189 3.67 -15.86 3.39
C ALA A 189 3.13 -15.48 4.79
N ASP A 190 1.96 -14.85 4.84
CA ASP A 190 1.32 -14.46 6.10
C ASP A 190 0.87 -15.70 6.90
N MET A 191 0.30 -16.70 6.24
CA MET A 191 -0.07 -17.97 6.88
C MET A 191 1.14 -18.68 7.48
N GLN A 192 2.26 -18.76 6.74
CA GLN A 192 3.51 -19.35 7.24
C GLN A 192 4.01 -18.63 8.49
N LYS A 193 4.01 -17.29 8.48
CA LYS A 193 4.42 -16.48 9.64
C LYS A 193 3.50 -16.68 10.84
N LEU A 194 2.19 -16.69 10.63
CA LEU A 194 1.21 -16.92 11.70
C LEU A 194 1.37 -18.33 12.30
N HIS A 195 1.54 -19.36 11.47
CA HIS A 195 1.78 -20.73 11.92
C HIS A 195 3.08 -20.83 12.73
N PHE A 196 4.16 -20.22 12.24
CA PHE A 196 5.44 -20.17 12.93
C PHE A 196 5.29 -19.51 14.32
N LEU A 197 4.66 -18.35 14.39
CA LEU A 197 4.46 -17.63 15.66
C LEU A 197 3.61 -18.44 16.65
N LYS A 198 2.54 -19.10 16.19
CA LYS A 198 1.72 -19.98 17.04
C LYS A 198 2.53 -21.18 17.56
N LYS A 199 3.32 -21.82 16.70
CA LYS A 199 4.19 -22.95 17.07
C LYS A 199 5.22 -22.53 18.13
N MET A 200 5.95 -21.44 17.89
CA MET A 200 6.95 -20.94 18.85
C MET A 200 6.32 -20.56 20.19
N LYS A 201 5.14 -19.93 20.18
CA LYS A 201 4.39 -19.63 21.41
C LYS A 201 4.03 -20.91 22.19
N LYS A 202 3.57 -21.97 21.51
CA LYS A 202 3.24 -23.26 22.13
C LYS A 202 4.47 -23.93 22.75
N GLU A 203 5.65 -23.76 22.13
CA GLU A 203 6.93 -24.26 22.62
C GLU A 203 7.57 -23.36 23.71
N GLY A 204 6.89 -22.31 24.16
CA GLY A 204 7.45 -21.36 25.14
C GLY A 204 8.58 -20.47 24.59
N LYS A 205 8.87 -20.54 23.29
CA LYS A 205 9.94 -19.79 22.64
C LYS A 205 9.43 -18.41 22.22
N GLN A 206 10.12 -17.37 22.68
CA GLN A 206 9.83 -15.99 22.30
C GLN A 206 10.89 -15.43 21.36
N ARG A 207 10.55 -14.36 20.64
CA ARG A 207 11.48 -13.55 19.83
C ARG A 207 12.26 -14.34 18.76
N GLN A 208 11.65 -15.40 18.24
CA GLN A 208 12.27 -16.26 17.22
C GLN A 208 12.25 -15.64 15.83
N VAL A 209 13.22 -16.00 14.98
CA VAL A 209 13.31 -15.58 13.59
C VAL A 209 12.50 -16.53 12.71
N CYS A 210 11.53 -16.00 11.97
CA CYS A 210 10.74 -16.78 11.02
C CYS A 210 11.57 -17.02 9.76
N ASP A 211 12.15 -18.21 9.65
CA ASP A 211 13.00 -18.65 8.54
C ASP A 211 12.47 -19.96 7.93
N VAL A 212 11.17 -19.96 7.56
CA VAL A 212 10.45 -21.12 7.02
C VAL A 212 9.72 -20.76 5.72
N GLY A 213 9.61 -21.71 4.80
CA GLY A 213 8.90 -21.51 3.54
C GLY A 213 9.45 -20.33 2.73
N LEU A 214 8.57 -19.42 2.30
CA LEU A 214 8.93 -18.24 1.50
C LEU A 214 9.89 -17.30 2.26
N TRP A 215 9.82 -17.28 3.59
CA TRP A 215 10.71 -16.49 4.42
C TRP A 215 12.18 -16.95 4.31
N ARG A 216 12.45 -18.15 3.78
CA ARG A 216 13.84 -18.61 3.55
C ARG A 216 14.52 -17.94 2.37
N TYR A 217 13.75 -17.39 1.43
CA TYR A 217 14.23 -16.83 0.16
C TYR A 217 14.13 -15.30 0.13
N CYS A 218 13.26 -14.73 0.96
CA CYS A 218 13.09 -13.31 1.13
C CYS A 218 12.68 -13.02 2.58
N ARG A 219 13.24 -11.97 3.19
CA ARG A 219 12.89 -11.58 4.58
C ARG A 219 11.51 -10.92 4.68
N HIS A 220 10.97 -10.43 3.58
CA HIS A 220 9.65 -9.80 3.49
C HIS A 220 8.89 -10.28 2.23
N PRO A 221 8.58 -11.58 2.12
CA PRO A 221 7.94 -12.13 0.91
C PRO A 221 6.53 -11.58 0.72
N ASN A 222 5.83 -11.25 1.82
CA ASN A 222 4.53 -10.61 1.78
C ASN A 222 4.61 -9.18 1.23
N TYR A 223 5.63 -8.40 1.59
CA TYR A 223 5.80 -7.06 1.02
C TYR A 223 6.20 -7.10 -0.47
N PHE A 224 7.01 -8.08 -0.88
CA PHE A 224 7.29 -8.27 -2.30
C PHE A 224 6.03 -8.61 -3.09
N ALA A 225 5.22 -9.53 -2.55
CA ALA A 225 3.95 -9.91 -3.15
C ALA A 225 2.98 -8.73 -3.26
N GLU A 226 2.84 -7.91 -2.21
CA GLU A 226 2.04 -6.69 -2.26
C GLU A 226 2.55 -5.73 -3.35
N TRP A 227 3.86 -5.56 -3.51
CA TRP A 227 4.39 -4.76 -4.63
C TRP A 227 4.04 -5.37 -6.00
N MET A 228 4.10 -6.69 -6.15
CA MET A 228 3.74 -7.38 -7.40
C MET A 228 2.25 -7.30 -7.73
N VAL A 229 1.36 -7.21 -6.73
CA VAL A 229 -0.07 -6.91 -6.92
C VAL A 229 -0.25 -5.60 -7.70
N TRP A 230 0.43 -4.53 -7.27
CA TRP A 230 0.35 -3.23 -7.95
C TRP A 230 1.03 -3.22 -9.32
N ASN A 231 2.13 -3.96 -9.50
CA ASN A 231 2.75 -4.11 -10.82
C ASN A 231 1.84 -4.87 -11.79
N GLY A 232 1.11 -5.88 -11.32
CA GLY A 232 0.09 -6.57 -12.12
C GLY A 232 -0.99 -5.60 -12.62
N LEU A 233 -1.48 -4.72 -11.74
CA LEU A 233 -2.44 -3.68 -12.12
C LEU A 233 -1.85 -2.64 -13.08
N VAL A 234 -0.60 -2.22 -12.87
CA VAL A 234 0.09 -1.30 -13.79
C VAL A 234 0.21 -1.92 -15.19
N ILE A 235 0.56 -3.20 -15.29
CA ILE A 235 0.65 -3.92 -16.58
C ILE A 235 -0.74 -4.04 -17.21
N ALA A 236 -1.76 -4.42 -16.43
CA ALA A 236 -3.13 -4.52 -16.92
C ALA A 236 -3.70 -3.17 -17.39
N ALA A 237 -3.22 -2.05 -16.86
CA ALA A 237 -3.65 -0.71 -17.26
C ALA A 237 -3.07 -0.24 -18.60
N ILE A 238 -2.04 -0.90 -19.15
CA ILE A 238 -1.36 -0.45 -20.38
C ILE A 238 -2.32 -0.26 -21.57
N PRO A 239 -3.17 -1.24 -21.94
CA PRO A 239 -4.07 -1.11 -23.09
C PRO A 239 -5.08 0.03 -22.92
N SER A 240 -5.63 0.18 -21.72
CA SER A 240 -6.57 1.25 -21.41
C SER A 240 -5.90 2.62 -21.35
N TRP A 241 -4.65 2.70 -20.88
CA TRP A 241 -3.87 3.93 -20.96
C TRP A 241 -3.59 4.34 -22.41
N LEU A 242 -3.22 3.40 -23.28
CA LEU A 242 -3.04 3.65 -24.71
C LEU A 242 -4.33 4.18 -25.35
N ALA A 243 -5.49 3.63 -24.98
CA ALA A 243 -6.79 4.06 -25.49
C ALA A 243 -7.14 5.53 -25.11
N LEU A 244 -6.51 6.12 -24.09
CA LEU A 244 -6.75 7.50 -23.66
C LEU A 244 -6.05 8.56 -24.54
N GLN A 245 -5.17 8.16 -25.47
CA GLN A 245 -4.37 9.11 -26.26
C GLN A 245 -5.22 10.09 -27.11
N GLY A 246 -6.45 9.71 -27.45
CA GLY A 246 -7.42 10.57 -28.16
C GLY A 246 -8.45 11.27 -27.26
N SER A 247 -8.54 10.89 -25.99
CA SER A 247 -9.54 11.42 -25.04
C SER A 247 -8.96 12.50 -24.13
N GLU A 248 -7.64 12.56 -23.99
CA GLU A 248 -6.95 13.52 -23.15
C GLU A 248 -5.89 14.28 -23.95
N THR A 249 -5.46 15.44 -23.47
CA THR A 249 -4.31 16.15 -24.06
C THR A 249 -3.06 15.27 -23.98
N THR A 250 -2.15 15.39 -24.96
CA THR A 250 -0.88 14.63 -24.99
C THR A 250 -0.09 14.76 -23.69
N LEU A 251 -0.07 15.95 -23.08
CA LEU A 251 0.61 16.17 -21.81
C LEU A 251 -0.03 15.34 -20.68
N VAL A 252 -1.35 15.39 -20.55
CA VAL A 252 -2.09 14.62 -19.53
C VAL A 252 -1.89 13.12 -19.76
N TRP A 253 -1.99 12.65 -21.00
CA TRP A 253 -1.77 11.25 -21.35
C TRP A 253 -0.37 10.76 -20.93
N VAL A 254 0.68 11.55 -21.21
CA VAL A 254 2.06 11.25 -20.77
C VAL A 254 2.16 11.23 -19.24
N LEU A 255 1.56 12.21 -18.56
CA LEU A 255 1.58 12.29 -17.09
C LEU A 255 0.84 11.12 -16.42
N LEU A 256 -0.26 10.63 -17.02
CA LEU A 256 -0.96 9.42 -16.55
C LEU A 256 -0.05 8.18 -16.66
N GLY A 257 0.70 8.05 -17.75
CA GLY A 257 1.69 6.98 -17.93
C GLY A 257 2.80 7.05 -16.87
N PHE A 258 3.34 8.25 -16.62
CA PHE A 258 4.28 8.46 -15.51
C PHE A 258 3.65 8.15 -14.15
N GLY A 259 2.36 8.45 -13.96
CA GLY A 259 1.61 8.13 -12.75
C GLY A 259 1.46 6.62 -12.49
N LEU A 260 1.30 5.81 -13.55
CA LEU A 260 1.33 4.35 -13.45
C LEU A 260 2.70 3.84 -12.99
N LEU A 261 3.80 4.34 -13.56
CA LEU A 261 5.15 3.99 -13.12
C LEU A 261 5.44 4.49 -11.69
N PHE A 262 4.95 5.69 -11.37
CA PHE A 262 5.03 6.27 -10.04
C PHE A 262 4.33 5.40 -9.00
N THR A 263 3.24 4.72 -9.37
CA THR A 263 2.55 3.77 -8.50
C THR A 263 3.46 2.63 -8.05
N SER A 264 4.12 1.96 -9.00
CA SER A 264 5.09 0.91 -8.68
C SER A 264 6.25 1.44 -7.83
N ARG A 265 6.81 2.60 -8.19
CA ARG A 265 7.92 3.23 -7.49
C ARG A 265 7.57 3.62 -6.04
N MET A 266 6.36 4.14 -5.81
CA MET A 266 5.90 4.54 -4.49
C MET A 266 5.54 3.35 -3.61
N MET A 267 4.91 2.32 -4.18
CA MET A 267 4.68 1.07 -3.44
C MET A 267 5.99 0.43 -3.00
N TYR A 268 6.98 0.32 -3.90
CA TYR A 268 8.31 -0.15 -3.53
C TYR A 268 8.95 0.71 -2.41
N SER A 269 8.91 2.04 -2.58
CA SER A 269 9.44 2.98 -1.58
C SER A 269 8.83 2.74 -0.21
N THR A 270 7.51 2.59 -0.17
CA THR A 270 6.73 2.46 1.06
C THR A 270 7.02 1.11 1.74
N LEU A 271 6.97 0.04 0.97
CA LEU A 271 7.16 -1.34 1.42
C LEU A 271 8.61 -1.68 1.79
N VAL A 272 9.59 -0.89 1.33
CA VAL A 272 11.00 -1.09 1.70
C VAL A 272 11.48 -0.07 2.71
N TYR A 273 11.26 1.22 2.48
CA TYR A 273 11.97 2.29 3.20
C TYR A 273 11.07 3.14 4.11
N VAL A 274 9.81 3.39 3.75
CA VAL A 274 8.96 4.31 4.52
C VAL A 274 8.31 3.62 5.71
N THR A 275 7.51 2.58 5.48
CA THR A 275 6.76 1.88 6.52
C THR A 275 7.05 0.38 6.57
N GLY A 276 7.63 -0.18 5.51
CA GLY A 276 7.82 -1.63 5.40
C GLY A 276 9.13 -2.15 5.99
N ALA A 277 9.98 -2.73 5.15
CA ALA A 277 11.07 -3.61 5.57
C ALA A 277 12.07 -2.92 6.52
N VAL A 278 12.72 -1.83 6.09
CA VAL A 278 13.78 -1.15 6.87
C VAL A 278 13.30 -0.73 8.28
N PRO A 279 12.16 -0.03 8.44
CA PRO A 279 11.62 0.28 9.76
C PRO A 279 11.31 -0.96 10.61
N SER A 280 10.79 -2.02 9.99
CA SER A 280 10.42 -3.26 10.68
C SER A 280 11.65 -4.07 11.14
N GLU A 281 12.71 -4.08 10.34
CA GLU A 281 13.95 -4.81 10.66
C GLU A 281 14.76 -4.11 11.74
N HIS A 282 14.70 -2.78 11.85
CA HIS A 282 15.45 -2.00 12.84
C HIS A 282 15.32 -2.55 14.26
N TYR A 283 14.08 -2.81 14.71
CA TYR A 283 13.82 -3.41 16.02
C TYR A 283 13.93 -4.94 16.02
N SER A 284 13.82 -5.60 14.87
CA SER A 284 13.93 -7.06 14.79
C SER A 284 15.35 -7.51 15.13
N VAL A 285 16.37 -6.81 14.63
CA VAL A 285 17.79 -7.07 14.96
C VAL A 285 18.05 -6.92 16.47
N GLN A 286 17.48 -5.89 17.09
CA GLN A 286 17.67 -5.62 18.52
C GLN A 286 16.97 -6.63 19.43
N LYS A 287 15.81 -7.16 18.99
CA LYS A 287 14.93 -7.97 19.84
C LYS A 287 15.07 -9.47 19.61
N ARG A 288 15.56 -9.92 18.45
CA ARG A 288 15.53 -11.33 18.06
C ARG A 288 16.95 -11.89 17.90
N PRO A 289 17.40 -12.79 18.79
CA PRO A 289 18.66 -13.51 18.60
C PRO A 289 18.69 -14.20 17.23
N GLY A 290 19.82 -14.11 16.51
CA GLY A 290 20.00 -14.69 15.17
C GLY A 290 19.40 -13.88 14.00
N TYR A 291 18.73 -12.74 14.24
CA TYR A 291 18.19 -11.94 13.14
C TYR A 291 19.29 -11.27 12.30
N ALA A 292 20.42 -10.91 12.91
CA ALA A 292 21.58 -10.37 12.18
C ALA A 292 22.16 -11.40 11.19
N GLU A 293 22.31 -12.65 11.61
CA GLU A 293 22.73 -13.76 10.73
C GLU A 293 21.72 -14.01 9.61
N TYR A 294 20.42 -13.97 9.94
CA TYR A 294 19.35 -14.04 8.94
C TYR A 294 19.42 -12.90 7.92
N GLN A 295 19.81 -11.68 8.33
CA GLN A 295 20.02 -10.58 7.41
C GLN A 295 21.22 -10.76 6.46
N GLN A 296 22.23 -11.53 6.87
CA GLN A 296 23.41 -11.78 6.04
C GLN A 296 23.14 -12.84 4.96
N ARG A 297 22.30 -13.85 5.27
CA ARG A 297 22.07 -15.02 4.40
C ARG A 297 20.81 -14.93 3.52
N THR A 298 19.83 -14.10 3.87
CA THR A 298 18.54 -14.05 3.15
C THR A 298 18.29 -12.66 2.57
N ASN A 299 17.89 -12.55 1.30
CA ASN A 299 17.60 -11.25 0.67
C ASN A 299 16.48 -10.48 1.39
N ARG A 300 16.58 -9.14 1.46
CA ARG A 300 15.57 -8.33 2.16
C ARG A 300 14.19 -8.38 1.49
N PHE A 301 14.16 -8.15 0.17
CA PHE A 301 12.93 -7.84 -0.55
C PHE A 301 12.72 -8.68 -1.81
N PHE A 302 13.72 -8.79 -2.68
CA PHE A 302 13.63 -9.65 -3.87
C PHE A 302 13.88 -11.12 -3.48
N PRO A 303 12.95 -12.05 -3.73
CA PRO A 303 13.17 -13.47 -3.50
C PRO A 303 14.37 -13.98 -4.30
N GLY A 304 15.23 -14.76 -3.67
CA GLY A 304 16.39 -15.33 -4.33
C GLY A 304 17.10 -16.40 -3.50
N PRO A 305 18.16 -17.01 -4.06
CA PRO A 305 18.98 -17.98 -3.33
C PRO A 305 19.63 -17.31 -2.13
N ARG A 306 19.95 -18.12 -1.11
CA ARG A 306 20.66 -17.63 0.06
C ARG A 306 22.10 -17.29 -0.28
N SER A 307 22.58 -16.21 0.32
CA SER A 307 24.01 -15.90 0.34
C SER A 307 24.68 -16.87 1.31
N PHE A 308 25.48 -17.79 0.78
CA PHE A 308 26.41 -18.58 1.57
C PHE A 308 27.67 -17.74 1.71
N ARG A 309 27.87 -17.16 2.89
CA ARG A 309 29.18 -16.65 3.31
C ARG A 309 29.83 -17.69 4.19
#